data_AF-A0A1Q5U7B0-F1
#
_entry.id   AF-A0A1Q5U7B0-F1
#
_cell.length_a   1.000
_cell.length_b   1.000
_cell.length_c   1.000
_cell.angle_alpha   90.00
_cell.angle_beta   90.00
_cell.angle_gamma   90.00
#
_symmetry.space_group_name_H-M   'P 1'
#
loop_
_entity.id
_entity.type
_entity.pdbx_description
1 polymer ?
#
loop_
_entity_poly.entity_id
_entity_poly.type
_entity_poly.pdbx_seq_one_letter_code
_entity_poly.pdbx_strand_id
1 'polypeptide(L)'
;MKSWSGNKIAPTSNLQNRKIYLWGGSGDTTVGPNVMNALNSQLSNFDTSADVSYVTTSGAVHTFPTDFDGSGDNSCSMSSSPYISNCNYDGAGAVLKWMYGTLNARNTGTLSGTVVSFAQTGAYGAAGMDTTGYLYVPASCQSGTTVCKLHVALHGCLQSYSSIQMKFVQNTGYNQWADTNNIIILYPQAIPDNTLHTVWSGTQLSNPNGCWDWVGWYGTNADQIGGVQMVAIVNQVAQIMSGNSGGSTPTSTTTLATTTKPTSTTTSSGSTGTGAPLYGQCGGYGWTGPTTCAQGVCTAYSTFYAQCLLPL
;
A
#
# COMPACT_ATOMS: atom_id res chain seq x y z
N MET A 1 14.40 11.49 -20.48
CA MET A 1 12.99 11.69 -20.92
C MET A 1 12.85 12.08 -22.40
N LYS A 2 13.32 13.26 -22.86
CA LYS A 2 13.14 13.71 -24.27
C LYS A 2 13.56 12.67 -25.32
N SER A 3 14.75 12.08 -25.17
CA SER A 3 15.30 11.05 -26.07
C SER A 3 14.56 9.71 -26.06
N TRP A 4 13.71 9.46 -25.06
CA TRP A 4 12.96 8.21 -24.89
C TRP A 4 11.48 8.34 -25.29
N SER A 5 11.00 9.58 -25.45
CA SER A 5 9.61 9.93 -25.72
C SER A 5 9.08 9.25 -26.99
N GLY A 6 7.96 8.52 -26.86
CA GLY A 6 7.31 7.81 -27.96
C GLY A 6 7.97 6.48 -28.35
N ASN A 7 8.96 6.03 -27.58
CA ASN A 7 9.61 4.73 -27.78
C ASN A 7 9.76 4.01 -26.44
N LYS A 8 10.78 4.36 -25.65
CA LYS A 8 11.02 3.71 -24.35
C LYS A 8 10.08 4.19 -23.25
N ILE A 9 9.45 5.34 -23.44
CA ILE A 9 8.35 5.86 -22.62
C ILE A 9 7.25 6.36 -23.56
N ALA A 10 6.02 6.47 -23.05
CA ALA A 10 4.94 7.12 -23.79
C ALA A 10 5.31 8.56 -24.19
N PRO A 11 4.66 9.16 -25.20
CA PRO A 11 4.94 10.54 -25.60
C PRO A 11 4.91 11.50 -24.41
N THR A 12 5.98 12.27 -24.23
CA THR A 12 6.09 13.24 -23.12
C THR A 12 5.06 14.37 -23.22
N SER A 13 4.50 14.63 -24.41
CA SER A 13 3.34 15.51 -24.61
C SER A 13 2.10 15.07 -23.81
N ASN A 14 2.01 13.80 -23.41
CA ASN A 14 0.94 13.34 -22.53
C ASN A 14 0.97 14.06 -21.17
N LEU A 15 2.15 14.46 -20.68
CA LEU A 15 2.33 15.13 -19.38
C LEU A 15 1.69 16.52 -19.34
N GLN A 16 1.52 17.18 -20.48
CA GLN A 16 0.80 18.47 -20.58
C GLN A 16 -0.67 18.35 -20.16
N ASN A 17 -1.22 17.14 -20.15
CA ASN A 17 -2.60 16.83 -19.82
C ASN A 17 -2.68 15.91 -18.59
N ARG A 18 -1.76 16.08 -17.62
CA ARG A 18 -1.75 15.30 -16.38
C ARG A 18 -1.74 16.22 -15.17
N LYS A 19 -2.58 15.90 -14.20
CA LYS A 19 -2.53 16.49 -12.85
C LYS A 19 -1.37 15.87 -12.08
N ILE A 20 -0.37 16.67 -11.74
CA ILE A 20 0.82 16.24 -11.01
C ILE A 20 0.76 16.83 -9.61
N TYR A 21 0.82 15.98 -8.59
CA TYR A 21 0.88 16.40 -7.21
C TYR A 21 2.23 16.00 -6.62
N LEU A 22 2.93 16.96 -6.03
CA LEU A 22 4.21 16.79 -5.36
C LEU A 22 4.05 17.23 -3.90
N TRP A 23 4.70 16.50 -3.00
CA TRP A 23 4.76 16.86 -1.59
C TRP A 23 6.14 16.57 -1.03
N GLY A 24 6.61 17.42 -0.13
CA GLY A 24 7.80 17.15 0.67
C GLY A 24 7.71 17.78 2.07
N GLY A 25 8.33 17.14 3.05
CA GLY A 25 8.55 17.73 4.36
C GLY A 25 9.81 18.60 4.34
N SER A 26 9.74 19.82 4.89
CA SER A 26 10.94 20.68 4.97
C SER A 26 12.05 20.15 5.88
N GLY A 27 11.71 19.22 6.80
CA GLY A 27 12.64 18.52 7.67
C GLY A 27 13.07 17.14 7.14
N ASP A 28 12.67 16.76 5.92
CA ASP A 28 13.11 15.52 5.29
C ASP A 28 14.59 15.63 4.89
N THR A 29 15.43 14.75 5.44
CA THR A 29 16.85 14.61 5.12
C THR A 29 17.19 13.24 4.51
N THR A 30 16.19 12.43 4.20
CA THR A 30 16.35 11.11 3.57
C THR A 30 16.29 11.23 2.05
N VAL A 31 15.25 11.89 1.54
CA VAL A 31 15.14 12.30 0.13
C VAL A 31 15.28 13.82 0.05
N GLY A 32 14.41 14.51 0.80
CA GLY A 32 14.55 15.92 1.11
C GLY A 32 14.11 16.91 0.02
N PRO A 33 13.97 18.20 0.40
CA PRO A 33 13.44 19.24 -0.47
C PRO A 33 14.23 19.45 -1.77
N ASN A 34 15.55 19.30 -1.73
CA ASN A 34 16.39 19.53 -2.92
C ASN A 34 16.11 18.51 -4.03
N VAL A 35 15.88 17.24 -3.68
CA VAL A 35 15.54 16.19 -4.65
C VAL A 35 14.14 16.42 -5.20
N MET A 36 13.17 16.78 -4.36
CA MET A 36 11.81 17.11 -4.80
C MET A 36 11.77 18.37 -5.68
N ASN A 37 12.61 19.37 -5.40
CA ASN A 37 12.78 20.54 -6.25
C ASN A 37 13.36 20.16 -7.62
N ALA A 38 14.34 19.25 -7.66
CA ALA A 38 14.89 18.75 -8.92
C ALA A 38 13.85 17.98 -9.75
N LEU A 39 12.98 17.18 -9.10
CA LEU A 39 11.85 16.53 -9.75
C LEU A 39 10.87 17.56 -10.33
N ASN A 40 10.47 18.57 -9.54
CA ASN A 40 9.59 19.63 -10.00
C ASN A 40 10.19 20.39 -11.21
N SER A 41 11.48 20.76 -11.14
CA SER A 41 12.19 21.39 -12.25
C SER A 41 12.34 20.49 -13.48
N GLN A 42 12.46 19.17 -13.31
CA GLN A 42 12.49 18.24 -14.43
C GLN A 42 11.12 18.19 -15.12
N LEU A 43 10.04 18.00 -14.36
CA LEU A 43 8.67 17.86 -14.88
C LEU A 43 8.16 19.14 -15.54
N SER A 44 8.56 20.31 -15.05
CA SER A 44 8.20 21.62 -15.65
C SER A 44 8.68 21.82 -17.09
N ASN A 45 9.52 20.92 -17.61
CA ASN A 45 9.89 20.90 -19.03
C ASN A 45 8.83 20.24 -19.93
N PHE A 46 7.81 19.60 -19.35
CA PHE A 46 6.85 18.73 -20.03
C PHE A 46 5.40 18.95 -19.61
N ASP A 47 5.16 19.52 -18.43
CA ASP A 47 3.82 19.76 -17.89
C ASP A 47 3.32 21.20 -18.16
N THR A 48 2.11 21.46 -17.69
CA THR A 48 1.54 22.81 -17.59
C THR A 48 1.49 23.18 -16.12
N SER A 49 2.04 24.33 -15.73
CA SER A 49 2.11 24.74 -14.32
C SER A 49 0.74 24.79 -13.61
N ALA A 50 -0.34 25.06 -14.34
CA ALA A 50 -1.72 25.04 -13.82
C ALA A 50 -2.20 23.63 -13.40
N ASP A 51 -1.53 22.58 -13.86
CA ASP A 51 -1.82 21.18 -13.54
C ASP A 51 -0.83 20.57 -12.54
N VAL A 52 0.09 21.37 -12.00
CA VAL A 52 1.04 20.97 -10.96
C VAL A 52 0.71 21.62 -9.61
N SER A 53 0.63 20.81 -8.56
CA SER A 53 0.57 21.28 -7.17
C SER A 53 1.78 20.75 -6.42
N TYR A 54 2.62 21.63 -5.91
CA TYR A 54 3.76 21.26 -5.06
C TYR A 54 3.61 21.87 -3.67
N VAL A 55 3.39 21.00 -2.67
CA VAL A 55 3.16 21.38 -1.27
C VAL A 55 4.38 21.05 -0.43
N THR A 56 4.74 21.95 0.48
CA THR A 56 5.75 21.69 1.52
C THR A 56 5.14 21.82 2.90
N THR A 57 5.23 20.77 3.72
CA THR A 57 4.82 20.84 5.13
C THR A 57 6.03 21.23 6.00
N SER A 58 5.89 22.32 6.76
CA SER A 58 6.94 22.81 7.65
C SER A 58 7.21 21.79 8.78
N GLY A 59 8.48 21.51 9.08
CA GLY A 59 8.89 20.58 10.14
C GLY A 59 8.69 19.09 9.88
N ALA A 60 7.85 18.70 8.90
CA ALA A 60 7.66 17.29 8.55
C ALA A 60 8.95 16.66 8.03
N VAL A 61 9.25 15.45 8.52
CA VAL A 61 10.40 14.63 8.10
C VAL A 61 10.01 13.65 6.97
N HIS A 62 10.90 12.72 6.63
CA HIS A 62 10.60 11.64 5.68
C HIS A 62 9.56 10.67 6.28
N THR A 63 8.30 10.89 5.94
CA THR A 63 7.13 10.15 6.41
C THR A 63 5.94 10.38 5.47
N PHE A 64 4.96 9.49 5.46
CA PHE A 64 3.68 9.74 4.80
C PHE A 64 2.82 10.67 5.66
N PRO A 65 2.39 11.84 5.16
CA PRO A 65 1.67 12.82 5.96
C PRO A 65 0.16 12.53 6.02
N THR A 66 -0.36 12.41 7.24
CA THR A 66 -1.78 12.29 7.55
C THR A 66 -2.22 13.44 8.49
N ASP A 67 -3.52 13.52 8.77
CA ASP A 67 -4.11 14.44 9.75
C ASP A 67 -4.83 13.69 10.90
N PHE A 68 -4.44 12.44 11.14
CA PHE A 68 -5.01 11.60 12.20
C PHE A 68 -3.95 10.66 12.77
N ASP A 69 -4.15 10.24 14.03
CA ASP A 69 -3.26 9.32 14.70
C ASP A 69 -3.58 7.87 14.32
N GLY A 70 -2.89 7.35 13.29
CA GLY A 70 -2.95 5.94 12.94
C GLY A 70 -2.30 5.06 14.00
N SER A 71 -2.80 3.83 14.15
CA SER A 71 -2.26 2.89 15.15
C SER A 71 -0.79 2.60 14.89
N GLY A 72 0.07 2.97 15.83
CA GLY A 72 1.52 2.78 15.80
C GLY A 72 2.25 3.68 14.80
N ASP A 73 1.66 4.81 14.41
CA ASP A 73 2.33 5.84 13.62
C ASP A 73 3.51 6.45 14.39
N ASN A 74 4.52 6.92 13.65
CA ASN A 74 5.67 7.66 14.21
C ASN A 74 5.35 9.16 14.25
N SER A 75 6.07 9.91 15.10
CA SER A 75 5.97 11.38 15.11
C SER A 75 6.34 11.96 13.74
N CYS A 76 5.61 12.97 13.28
CA CYS A 76 5.93 13.72 12.05
C CYS A 76 7.31 14.43 12.11
N SER A 77 7.90 14.57 13.31
CA SER A 77 9.23 15.13 13.53
C SER A 77 10.35 14.07 13.64
N MET A 78 10.04 12.78 13.47
CA MET A 78 11.01 11.68 13.59
C MET A 78 10.81 10.66 12.46
N SER A 79 11.81 10.50 11.60
CA SER A 79 11.73 9.53 10.49
C SER A 79 12.10 8.13 11.00
N SER A 80 11.08 7.33 11.30
CA SER A 80 11.22 5.95 11.75
C SER A 80 10.04 5.13 11.25
N SER A 81 10.16 3.79 11.28
CA SER A 81 9.02 2.90 11.01
C SER A 81 7.80 3.31 11.87
N PRO A 82 6.57 3.33 11.29
CA PRO A 82 6.20 2.85 9.96
C PRO A 82 6.37 3.87 8.82
N TYR A 83 6.97 5.04 9.06
CA TYR A 83 7.06 6.17 8.12
C TYR A 83 5.67 6.66 7.70
N ILE A 84 4.74 6.70 8.65
CA ILE A 84 3.39 7.25 8.51
C ILE A 84 3.14 8.07 9.77
N SER A 85 2.70 9.31 9.61
CA SER A 85 2.61 10.26 10.71
C SER A 85 1.43 11.19 10.58
N ASN A 86 0.82 11.48 11.73
CA ASN A 86 -0.02 12.66 11.87
C ASN A 86 0.86 13.93 11.76
N CYS A 87 0.84 14.53 10.57
CA CYS A 87 1.50 15.78 10.24
C CYS A 87 0.51 16.96 10.22
N ASN A 88 -0.71 16.76 10.75
CA ASN A 88 -1.83 17.68 10.61
C ASN A 88 -2.07 18.09 9.14
N TYR A 89 -1.85 17.14 8.22
CA TYR A 89 -1.95 17.36 6.78
C TYR A 89 -2.47 16.10 6.09
N ASP A 90 -3.69 16.15 5.56
CA ASP A 90 -4.31 15.04 4.83
C ASP A 90 -3.68 14.87 3.43
N GLY A 91 -2.53 14.18 3.38
CA GLY A 91 -1.78 13.95 2.14
C GLY A 91 -2.55 13.15 1.10
N ALA A 92 -3.20 12.05 1.52
CA ALA A 92 -4.03 11.23 0.64
C ALA A 92 -5.20 12.02 0.06
N GLY A 93 -5.90 12.79 0.89
CA GLY A 93 -6.98 13.67 0.42
C GLY A 93 -6.49 14.74 -0.55
N ALA A 94 -5.34 15.36 -0.27
CA ALA A 94 -4.77 16.37 -1.14
C ALA A 94 -4.45 15.84 -2.54
N VAL A 95 -3.76 14.69 -2.65
CA VAL A 95 -3.43 14.09 -3.94
C VAL A 95 -4.68 13.65 -4.70
N LEU A 96 -5.64 13.02 -4.03
CA LEU A 96 -6.88 12.56 -4.68
C LEU A 96 -7.72 13.74 -5.18
N LYS A 97 -7.89 14.80 -4.39
CA LYS A 97 -8.60 16.02 -4.82
C LYS A 97 -7.88 16.70 -5.98
N TRP A 98 -6.55 16.74 -5.99
CA TRP A 98 -5.80 17.34 -7.09
C TRP A 98 -6.00 16.55 -8.40
N MET A 99 -5.93 15.22 -8.33
CA MET A 99 -6.01 14.36 -9.51
C MET A 99 -7.43 14.22 -10.07
N TYR A 100 -8.44 14.13 -9.20
CA TYR A 100 -9.82 13.84 -9.61
C TYR A 100 -10.78 15.03 -9.51
N GLY A 101 -10.30 16.20 -9.05
CA GLY A 101 -11.10 17.40 -8.86
C GLY A 101 -11.95 17.36 -7.59
N THR A 102 -13.17 17.90 -7.67
CA THR A 102 -14.10 17.91 -6.54
C THR A 102 -14.47 16.48 -6.12
N LEU A 103 -14.25 16.17 -4.84
CA LEU A 103 -14.60 14.90 -4.22
C LEU A 103 -15.61 15.13 -3.08
N ASN A 104 -16.45 14.14 -2.82
CA ASN A 104 -17.27 14.05 -1.61
C ASN A 104 -16.35 14.02 -0.38
N ALA A 105 -16.87 14.50 0.75
CA ALA A 105 -16.16 14.39 2.03
C ALA A 105 -15.80 12.93 2.32
N ARG A 106 -14.58 12.71 2.86
CA ARG A 106 -14.11 11.38 3.25
C ARG A 106 -14.99 10.74 4.32
N ASN A 107 -15.07 9.42 4.34
CA ASN A 107 -15.71 8.69 5.43
C ASN A 107 -14.89 8.83 6.73
N THR A 108 -15.52 9.27 7.81
CA THR A 108 -14.92 9.37 9.16
C THR A 108 -15.42 8.29 10.12
N GLY A 109 -16.35 7.45 9.68
CA GLY A 109 -16.87 6.30 10.41
C GLY A 109 -16.28 4.98 9.92
N THR A 110 -17.06 3.92 10.07
CA THR A 110 -16.69 2.59 9.56
C THR A 110 -16.73 2.58 8.04
N LEU A 111 -15.64 2.12 7.43
CA LEU A 111 -15.52 1.95 5.99
C LEU A 111 -16.56 0.94 5.47
N SER A 112 -17.18 1.26 4.33
CA SER A 112 -18.20 0.38 3.71
C SER A 112 -17.58 -0.78 2.93
N GLY A 113 -16.37 -0.58 2.42
CA GLY A 113 -15.68 -1.50 1.55
C GLY A 113 -14.90 -2.59 2.28
N THR A 114 -14.19 -3.38 1.49
CA THR A 114 -13.33 -4.46 1.97
C THR A 114 -11.93 -4.30 1.40
N VAL A 115 -10.93 -4.71 2.19
CA VAL A 115 -9.58 -4.93 1.66
C VAL A 115 -9.50 -6.37 1.18
N VAL A 116 -9.19 -6.55 -0.09
CA VAL A 116 -9.06 -7.85 -0.74
C VAL A 116 -7.58 -8.09 -1.06
N SER A 117 -7.10 -9.30 -0.81
CA SER A 117 -5.77 -9.74 -1.25
C SER A 117 -5.85 -10.44 -2.61
N PHE A 118 -4.81 -10.33 -3.42
CA PHE A 118 -4.68 -11.06 -4.68
C PHE A 118 -3.25 -11.57 -4.89
N ALA A 119 -3.11 -12.62 -5.71
CA ALA A 119 -1.80 -13.17 -6.05
C ALA A 119 -1.05 -12.26 -7.03
N GLN A 120 0.09 -11.72 -6.60
CA GLN A 120 1.07 -11.03 -7.43
C GLN A 120 2.03 -12.04 -8.06
N THR A 121 1.48 -12.91 -8.90
CA THR A 121 2.24 -13.98 -9.56
C THR A 121 2.02 -13.93 -11.07
N GLY A 122 2.89 -14.60 -11.83
CA GLY A 122 2.80 -14.58 -13.30
C GLY A 122 2.86 -13.15 -13.84
N ALA A 123 1.88 -12.75 -14.64
CA ALA A 123 1.82 -11.42 -15.24
C ALA A 123 1.59 -10.27 -14.23
N TYR A 124 1.17 -10.59 -12.99
CA TYR A 124 0.89 -9.61 -11.94
C TYR A 124 2.02 -9.50 -10.91
N GLY A 125 3.11 -10.25 -11.07
CA GLY A 125 4.28 -10.22 -10.19
C GLY A 125 5.57 -9.97 -10.96
N ALA A 126 6.63 -9.64 -10.23
CA ALA A 126 7.97 -9.45 -10.77
C ALA A 126 9.02 -9.70 -9.68
N ALA A 127 10.30 -9.72 -10.06
CA ALA A 127 11.40 -9.69 -9.09
C ALA A 127 11.28 -8.46 -8.16
N GLY A 128 11.59 -8.66 -6.87
CA GLY A 128 11.43 -7.64 -5.84
C GLY A 128 9.98 -7.32 -5.44
N MET A 129 8.99 -8.05 -5.96
CA MET A 129 7.59 -7.96 -5.52
C MET A 129 7.21 -9.13 -4.61
N ASP A 130 6.37 -8.87 -3.61
CA ASP A 130 5.77 -9.92 -2.80
C ASP A 130 4.83 -10.78 -3.68
N THR A 131 4.52 -11.99 -3.21
CA THR A 131 3.54 -12.90 -3.82
C THR A 131 2.09 -12.44 -3.63
N THR A 132 1.84 -11.52 -2.69
CA THR A 132 0.49 -11.03 -2.36
C THR A 132 0.42 -9.50 -2.45
N GLY A 133 -0.58 -9.01 -3.17
CA GLY A 133 -0.96 -7.60 -3.24
C GLY A 133 -2.32 -7.36 -2.62
N TYR A 134 -2.67 -6.09 -2.39
CA TYR A 134 -3.96 -5.73 -1.78
C TYR A 134 -4.69 -4.68 -2.60
N LEU A 135 -6.01 -4.62 -2.46
CA LEU A 135 -6.81 -3.49 -2.93
C LEU A 135 -7.97 -3.22 -1.97
N TYR A 136 -8.26 -1.95 -1.73
CA TYR A 136 -9.48 -1.52 -1.06
C TYR A 136 -10.58 -1.30 -2.09
N VAL A 137 -11.71 -1.97 -1.91
CA VAL A 137 -12.87 -1.90 -2.81
C VAL A 137 -14.08 -1.36 -2.03
N PRO A 138 -14.47 -0.08 -2.21
CA PRO A 138 -15.69 0.47 -1.63
C PRO A 138 -16.92 -0.39 -1.95
N ALA A 139 -17.92 -0.44 -1.08
CA ALA A 139 -19.13 -1.25 -1.31
C ALA A 139 -19.80 -0.91 -2.65
N SER A 140 -19.80 0.38 -3.05
CA SER A 140 -20.34 0.84 -4.33
C SER A 140 -19.63 0.25 -5.56
N CYS A 141 -18.36 -0.15 -5.42
CA CYS A 141 -17.57 -0.72 -6.51
C CYS A 141 -17.65 -2.25 -6.60
N GLN A 142 -18.29 -2.92 -5.63
CA GLN A 142 -18.34 -4.39 -5.59
C GLN A 142 -19.45 -4.99 -6.47
N SER A 143 -20.54 -4.26 -6.70
CA SER A 143 -21.69 -4.76 -7.47
C SER A 143 -21.48 -4.76 -8.98
N GLY A 144 -20.49 -4.03 -9.49
CA GLY A 144 -20.29 -3.80 -10.92
C GLY A 144 -21.31 -2.87 -11.58
N THR A 145 -22.27 -2.30 -10.83
CA THR A 145 -23.29 -1.39 -11.36
C THR A 145 -22.83 0.07 -11.38
N THR A 146 -21.79 0.40 -10.64
CA THR A 146 -21.22 1.75 -10.55
C THR A 146 -19.86 1.75 -11.24
N VAL A 147 -19.67 2.71 -12.16
CA VAL A 147 -18.34 2.95 -12.74
C VAL A 147 -17.46 3.57 -11.66
N CYS A 148 -16.40 2.85 -11.30
CA CYS A 148 -15.42 3.30 -10.32
C CYS A 148 -14.12 3.77 -10.98
N LYS A 149 -13.46 4.71 -10.33
CA LYS A 149 -12.09 5.15 -10.62
C LYS A 149 -11.11 4.18 -9.96
N LEU A 150 -9.87 4.21 -10.41
CA LEU A 150 -8.76 3.47 -9.80
C LEU A 150 -7.62 4.43 -9.46
N HIS A 151 -7.07 4.29 -8.25
CA HIS A 151 -5.84 4.91 -7.82
C HIS A 151 -4.87 3.82 -7.35
N VAL A 152 -3.59 3.93 -7.72
CA VAL A 152 -2.55 3.00 -7.25
C VAL A 152 -1.70 3.72 -6.22
N ALA A 153 -1.68 3.22 -5.00
CA ALA A 153 -0.89 3.76 -3.91
C ALA A 153 0.30 2.83 -3.62
N LEU A 154 1.50 3.29 -3.95
CA LEU A 154 2.74 2.55 -3.75
C LEU A 154 3.36 2.94 -2.40
N HIS A 155 3.63 1.94 -1.55
CA HIS A 155 4.34 2.14 -0.31
C HIS A 155 5.82 2.49 -0.56
N GLY A 156 6.50 3.11 0.40
CA GLY A 156 7.94 3.37 0.35
C GLY A 156 8.81 2.18 0.74
N CYS A 157 10.13 2.39 0.75
CA CYS A 157 11.07 1.47 1.39
C CYS A 157 10.69 1.25 2.86
N LEU A 158 10.91 0.03 3.39
CA LEU A 158 10.53 -0.39 4.74
C LEU A 158 9.03 -0.27 5.05
N GLN A 159 8.19 -0.07 4.04
CA GLN A 159 6.73 0.05 4.19
C GLN A 159 5.94 -1.07 3.49
N SER A 160 6.62 -2.09 2.98
CA SER A 160 5.97 -3.30 2.47
C SER A 160 5.16 -4.00 3.56
N TYR A 161 4.21 -4.84 3.15
CA TYR A 161 3.49 -5.73 4.06
C TYR A 161 4.42 -6.55 4.96
N SER A 162 5.53 -7.06 4.41
CA SER A 162 6.52 -7.81 5.19
C SER A 162 7.19 -6.98 6.30
N SER A 163 7.20 -5.65 6.18
CA SER A 163 7.89 -4.73 7.09
C SER A 163 6.95 -4.12 8.13
N ILE A 164 5.77 -3.68 7.70
CA ILE A 164 4.82 -2.93 8.54
C ILE A 164 3.39 -3.46 8.48
N GLN A 165 3.18 -4.64 7.90
CA GLN A 165 1.87 -5.27 7.72
C GLN A 165 0.90 -4.33 6.99
N MET A 166 -0.36 -4.23 7.44
CA MET A 166 -1.40 -3.43 6.80
C MET A 166 -1.32 -1.92 7.09
N LYS A 167 -0.29 -1.43 7.80
CA LYS A 167 -0.22 -0.02 8.21
C LYS A 167 -0.25 0.94 7.03
N PHE A 168 0.45 0.67 5.93
CA PHE A 168 0.35 1.54 4.74
C PHE A 168 -1.06 1.53 4.13
N VAL A 169 -1.71 0.37 4.08
CA VAL A 169 -3.08 0.24 3.54
C VAL A 169 -4.11 0.93 4.44
N GLN A 170 -3.92 0.93 5.76
CA GLN A 170 -4.91 1.41 6.73
C GLN A 170 -4.68 2.84 7.22
N ASN A 171 -3.42 3.23 7.41
CA ASN A 171 -3.05 4.47 8.11
C ASN A 171 -2.75 5.63 7.17
N THR A 172 -2.77 5.45 5.86
CA THR A 172 -2.45 6.54 4.90
C THR A 172 -3.65 7.41 4.53
N GLY A 173 -4.87 7.03 4.90
CA GLY A 173 -6.08 7.85 4.68
C GLY A 173 -6.73 7.73 3.30
N TYR A 174 -6.13 6.98 2.36
CA TYR A 174 -6.69 6.82 1.02
C TYR A 174 -8.07 6.15 1.02
N ASN A 175 -8.27 5.12 1.85
CA ASN A 175 -9.52 4.34 1.86
C ASN A 175 -10.73 5.19 2.26
N GLN A 176 -10.56 6.11 3.21
CA GLN A 176 -11.58 7.01 3.71
C GLN A 176 -12.11 7.92 2.60
N TRP A 177 -11.21 8.42 1.74
CA TRP A 177 -11.61 9.18 0.55
C TRP A 177 -12.22 8.30 -0.53
N ALA A 178 -11.63 7.13 -0.78
CA ALA A 178 -12.13 6.18 -1.76
C ALA A 178 -13.57 5.73 -1.49
N ASP A 179 -13.90 5.51 -0.21
CA ASP A 179 -15.16 4.92 0.24
C ASP A 179 -16.39 5.75 -0.13
N THR A 180 -16.24 7.08 -0.23
CA THR A 180 -17.33 8.00 -0.58
C THR A 180 -17.24 8.53 -2.01
N ASN A 181 -16.26 8.08 -2.79
CA ASN A 181 -15.94 8.66 -4.10
C ASN A 181 -15.86 7.66 -5.25
N ASN A 182 -16.29 6.41 -5.04
CA ASN A 182 -16.23 5.34 -6.03
C ASN A 182 -14.81 5.17 -6.59
N ILE A 183 -13.81 5.11 -5.70
CA ILE A 183 -12.40 4.93 -6.08
C ILE A 183 -11.93 3.62 -5.47
N ILE A 184 -11.45 2.69 -6.29
CA ILE A 184 -10.69 1.53 -5.83
C ILE A 184 -9.25 1.99 -5.57
N ILE A 185 -8.66 1.58 -4.44
CA ILE A 185 -7.24 1.80 -4.18
C ILE A 185 -6.49 0.49 -4.32
N LEU A 186 -5.61 0.39 -5.31
CA LEU A 186 -4.70 -0.74 -5.48
C LEU A 186 -3.40 -0.47 -4.70
N TYR A 187 -2.96 -1.45 -3.91
CA TYR A 187 -1.75 -1.45 -3.10
C TYR A 187 -0.84 -2.62 -3.49
N PRO A 188 -0.08 -2.50 -4.59
CA PRO A 188 0.94 -3.47 -4.92
C PRO A 188 1.98 -3.54 -3.80
N GLN A 189 2.61 -4.71 -3.61
CA GLN A 189 3.59 -4.92 -2.56
C GLN A 189 4.96 -5.30 -3.13
N ALA A 190 5.99 -4.53 -2.79
CA ALA A 190 7.37 -4.95 -2.92
C ALA A 190 7.77 -5.88 -1.75
N ILE A 191 8.92 -6.54 -1.84
CA ILE A 191 9.44 -7.40 -0.77
C ILE A 191 10.95 -7.17 -0.57
N PRO A 192 11.46 -7.21 0.68
CA PRO A 192 12.89 -7.26 0.96
C PRO A 192 13.61 -8.31 0.14
N ASP A 193 14.70 -7.89 -0.48
CA ASP A 193 15.54 -8.73 -1.32
C ASP A 193 17.02 -8.49 -0.98
N ASN A 194 17.63 -9.48 -0.34
CA ASN A 194 19.03 -9.42 0.09
C ASN A 194 20.02 -9.83 -1.01
N THR A 195 19.54 -10.23 -2.20
CA THR A 195 20.42 -10.59 -3.31
C THR A 195 21.07 -9.34 -3.89
N LEU A 196 22.34 -9.46 -4.29
CA LEU A 196 23.08 -8.37 -4.92
C LEU A 196 22.72 -8.30 -6.41
N HIS A 197 22.42 -7.09 -6.89
CA HIS A 197 22.20 -6.81 -8.31
C HIS A 197 23.11 -5.69 -8.79
N THR A 198 23.48 -5.74 -10.07
CA THR A 198 24.14 -4.61 -10.73
C THR A 198 23.12 -3.51 -11.02
N VAL A 199 23.21 -2.39 -10.30
CA VAL A 199 22.34 -1.21 -10.53
C VAL A 199 22.90 -0.28 -11.62
N TRP A 200 22.16 0.76 -12.01
CA TRP A 200 22.54 1.67 -13.10
C TRP A 200 23.90 2.36 -12.94
N SER A 201 24.34 2.59 -11.70
CA SER A 201 25.68 3.13 -11.41
C SER A 201 26.81 2.13 -11.71
N GLY A 202 26.49 0.87 -12.03
CA GLY A 202 27.43 -0.23 -12.21
C GLY A 202 27.87 -0.90 -10.90
N THR A 203 27.40 -0.44 -9.74
CA THR A 203 27.73 -1.02 -8.44
C THR A 203 26.83 -2.22 -8.11
N GLN A 204 27.32 -3.13 -7.27
CA GLN A 204 26.50 -4.18 -6.68
C GLN A 204 25.71 -3.61 -5.49
N LEU A 205 24.39 -3.73 -5.51
CA LEU A 205 23.52 -3.26 -4.44
C LEU A 205 22.38 -4.27 -4.23
N SER A 206 22.09 -4.61 -2.99
CA SER A 206 20.87 -5.35 -2.63
C SER A 206 19.72 -4.41 -2.28
N ASN A 207 18.51 -4.95 -2.17
CA ASN A 207 17.29 -4.22 -1.79
C ASN A 207 16.70 -4.74 -0.46
N PRO A 208 17.48 -4.72 0.65
CA PRO A 208 17.03 -5.29 1.93
C PRO A 208 15.83 -4.54 2.52
N ASN A 209 15.59 -3.31 2.05
CA ASN A 209 14.52 -2.46 2.52
C ASN A 209 13.19 -2.69 1.75
N GLY A 210 13.16 -3.56 0.74
CA GLY A 210 11.95 -3.84 -0.03
C GLY A 210 11.41 -2.59 -0.74
N CYS A 211 12.30 -1.81 -1.33
CA CYS A 211 11.96 -0.64 -2.14
C CYS A 211 11.41 -1.05 -3.52
N TRP A 212 10.62 -0.18 -4.14
CA TRP A 212 10.36 -0.23 -5.58
C TRP A 212 11.64 0.09 -6.36
N ASP A 213 11.77 -0.45 -7.57
CA ASP A 213 12.99 -0.30 -8.36
C ASP A 213 13.08 1.05 -9.07
N TRP A 214 13.93 1.92 -8.53
CA TRP A 214 14.27 3.22 -9.11
C TRP A 214 15.79 3.37 -9.34
N VAL A 215 16.53 2.27 -9.24
CA VAL A 215 17.99 2.25 -9.41
C VAL A 215 18.46 1.20 -10.43
N GLY A 216 17.55 0.38 -10.94
CA GLY A 216 17.81 -0.65 -11.94
C GLY A 216 18.18 -2.02 -11.34
N TRP A 217 17.71 -2.36 -10.14
CA TRP A 217 17.96 -3.68 -9.53
C TRP A 217 17.50 -4.82 -10.44
N TYR A 218 16.31 -4.68 -11.06
CA TYR A 218 15.65 -5.77 -11.78
C TYR A 218 15.63 -5.55 -13.29
N GLY A 219 16.46 -4.64 -13.80
CA GLY A 219 16.62 -4.39 -15.22
C GLY A 219 17.10 -2.98 -15.53
N THR A 220 17.87 -2.83 -16.61
CA THR A 220 18.32 -1.51 -17.09
C THR A 220 17.17 -0.62 -17.55
N ASN A 221 15.98 -1.20 -17.77
CA ASN A 221 14.75 -0.55 -18.20
C ASN A 221 13.75 -0.34 -17.04
N ALA A 222 14.19 -0.33 -15.77
CA ALA A 222 13.30 -0.23 -14.61
C ALA A 222 12.32 0.98 -14.66
N ASP A 223 12.74 2.11 -15.26
CA ASP A 223 11.94 3.33 -15.47
C ASP A 223 11.42 3.51 -16.91
N GLN A 224 11.47 2.45 -17.72
CA GLN A 224 11.04 2.44 -19.13
C GLN A 224 9.94 1.39 -19.36
N ILE A 225 9.20 1.53 -20.46
CA ILE A 225 8.27 0.50 -20.94
C ILE A 225 9.01 -0.84 -20.98
N GLY A 226 8.41 -1.85 -20.33
CA GLY A 226 9.00 -3.18 -20.18
C GLY A 226 9.74 -3.41 -18.85
N GLY A 227 9.95 -2.39 -18.02
CA GLY A 227 10.49 -2.55 -16.67
C GLY A 227 9.58 -3.47 -15.84
N VAL A 228 10.15 -4.54 -15.26
CA VAL A 228 9.36 -5.70 -14.79
C VAL A 228 8.33 -5.36 -13.72
N GLN A 229 8.68 -4.50 -12.74
CA GLN A 229 7.74 -4.07 -11.70
C GLN A 229 6.64 -3.16 -12.27
N MET A 230 6.98 -2.23 -13.17
CA MET A 230 5.98 -1.38 -13.83
C MET A 230 5.03 -2.21 -14.69
N VAL A 231 5.53 -3.18 -15.44
CA VAL A 231 4.69 -4.10 -16.25
C VAL A 231 3.73 -4.87 -15.36
N ALA A 232 4.20 -5.43 -14.25
CA ALA A 232 3.35 -6.15 -13.30
C ALA A 232 2.21 -5.27 -12.78
N ILE A 233 2.52 -4.04 -12.33
CA ILE A 233 1.51 -3.09 -11.83
C ILE A 233 0.54 -2.66 -12.95
N VAL A 234 1.04 -2.38 -14.16
CA VAL A 234 0.19 -2.02 -15.30
C VAL A 234 -0.75 -3.17 -15.69
N ASN A 235 -0.31 -4.42 -15.59
CA ASN A 235 -1.17 -5.58 -15.81
C ASN A 235 -2.23 -5.73 -14.72
N GLN A 236 -1.90 -5.46 -13.45
CA GLN A 236 -2.89 -5.41 -12.36
C GLN A 236 -3.94 -4.31 -12.64
N VAL A 237 -3.50 -3.12 -13.05
CA VAL A 237 -4.38 -2.01 -13.45
C VAL A 237 -5.28 -2.43 -14.62
N ALA A 238 -4.72 -3.03 -15.67
CA ALA A 238 -5.48 -3.49 -16.83
C ALA A 238 -6.54 -4.53 -16.46
N GLN A 239 -6.21 -5.46 -15.54
CA GLN A 239 -7.14 -6.46 -15.04
C GLN A 239 -8.30 -5.85 -14.24
N ILE A 240 -8.04 -4.83 -13.41
CA ILE A 240 -9.10 -4.15 -12.66
C ILE A 240 -10.00 -3.36 -13.62
N MET A 241 -9.39 -2.64 -14.58
CA MET A 241 -10.10 -1.77 -15.51
C MET A 241 -10.91 -2.51 -16.58
N SER A 242 -10.61 -3.78 -16.86
CA SER A 242 -11.42 -4.62 -17.77
C SER A 242 -12.78 -5.01 -17.17
N GLY A 243 -12.98 -4.77 -15.86
CA GLY A 243 -14.21 -5.08 -15.15
C GLY A 243 -14.38 -6.57 -14.84
N ASN A 244 -15.24 -6.88 -13.88
CA ASN A 244 -15.53 -8.27 -13.51
C ASN A 244 -16.37 -8.94 -14.61
N SER A 245 -15.71 -9.60 -15.56
CA SER A 245 -16.36 -10.38 -16.63
C SER A 245 -16.85 -11.74 -16.11
N GLY A 246 -17.63 -11.76 -15.03
CA GLY A 246 -18.47 -12.88 -14.57
C GLY A 246 -17.96 -14.32 -14.77
N GLY A 247 -16.66 -14.59 -14.60
CA GLY A 247 -16.02 -15.78 -15.15
C GLY A 247 -15.00 -16.40 -14.21
N SER A 248 -15.48 -16.86 -13.05
CA SER A 248 -15.07 -18.09 -12.34
C SER A 248 -15.62 -18.03 -10.91
N THR A 249 -16.22 -19.14 -10.49
CA THR A 249 -16.86 -19.40 -9.20
C THR A 249 -16.09 -18.77 -8.02
N PRO A 250 -16.77 -18.09 -7.07
CA PRO A 250 -16.11 -17.64 -5.86
C PRO A 250 -15.74 -18.87 -5.02
N THR A 251 -14.44 -19.03 -4.73
CA THR A 251 -14.04 -19.84 -3.57
C THR A 251 -14.55 -19.12 -2.33
N SER A 252 -15.53 -19.74 -1.68
CA SER A 252 -16.27 -19.31 -0.48
C SER A 252 -15.63 -18.18 0.33
N THR A 253 -16.15 -16.97 0.14
CA THR A 253 -16.00 -15.86 1.09
C THR A 253 -16.79 -16.21 2.36
N THR A 254 -16.12 -16.42 3.49
CA THR A 254 -16.80 -16.53 4.79
C THR A 254 -17.13 -15.14 5.29
N THR A 255 -18.35 -14.68 5.04
CA THR A 255 -18.91 -13.45 5.61
C THR A 255 -19.20 -13.68 7.10
N LEU A 256 -18.47 -13.01 8.00
CA LEU A 256 -18.92 -12.89 9.39
C LEU A 256 -20.00 -11.80 9.47
N ALA A 257 -21.25 -12.25 9.53
CA ALA A 257 -22.39 -11.40 9.87
C ALA A 257 -22.53 -11.30 11.39
N THR A 258 -22.58 -10.07 11.90
CA THR A 258 -22.87 -9.76 13.30
C THR A 258 -24.37 -9.88 13.54
N THR A 259 -24.83 -10.94 14.20
CA THR A 259 -26.21 -11.05 14.72
C THR A 259 -26.22 -10.70 16.21
N THR A 260 -27.09 -9.75 16.57
CA THR A 260 -27.37 -9.33 17.94
C THR A 260 -28.40 -10.26 18.60
N LYS A 261 -28.31 -10.35 19.95
CA LYS A 261 -29.36 -10.65 20.97
C LYS A 261 -29.18 -11.98 21.75
N PRO A 262 -29.62 -12.10 23.03
CA PRO A 262 -29.74 -11.14 24.15
C PRO A 262 -28.91 -11.56 25.40
N THR A 263 -28.86 -10.62 26.35
CA THR A 263 -28.39 -10.75 27.74
C THR A 263 -28.82 -12.03 28.47
N SER A 264 -27.86 -12.72 29.08
CA SER A 264 -28.06 -13.67 30.17
C SER A 264 -26.88 -13.56 31.13
N THR A 265 -27.15 -13.10 32.34
CA THR A 265 -26.27 -13.07 33.50
C THR A 265 -25.90 -14.49 33.93
N THR A 266 -24.61 -14.77 34.14
CA THR A 266 -24.15 -15.76 35.13
C THR A 266 -22.70 -15.47 35.55
N THR A 267 -22.50 -15.60 36.85
CA THR A 267 -21.30 -15.30 37.64
C THR A 267 -20.21 -16.38 37.55
N SER A 268 -18.96 -15.93 37.72
CA SER A 268 -17.80 -16.62 38.32
C SER A 268 -17.36 -18.00 37.78
N SER A 269 -16.10 -18.08 37.30
CA SER A 269 -14.99 -18.84 37.92
C SER A 269 -13.93 -19.20 36.87
N GLY A 270 -12.65 -19.02 37.22
CA GLY A 270 -11.53 -19.42 36.35
C GLY A 270 -11.33 -20.94 36.30
N SER A 271 -10.80 -21.43 35.17
CA SER A 271 -9.83 -22.52 35.06
C SER A 271 -9.59 -22.93 33.59
N THR A 272 -8.32 -22.93 33.18
CA THR A 272 -7.66 -23.87 32.23
C THR A 272 -8.27 -24.13 30.84
N GLY A 273 -7.77 -23.42 29.83
CA GLY A 273 -7.86 -23.80 28.40
C GLY A 273 -6.47 -23.96 27.79
N THR A 274 -6.14 -25.16 27.31
CA THR A 274 -4.79 -25.71 27.04
C THR A 274 -4.19 -25.35 25.67
N GLY A 275 -4.43 -24.14 25.16
CA GLY A 275 -3.83 -23.65 23.91
C GLY A 275 -4.46 -22.37 23.37
N ALA A 276 -3.76 -21.69 22.47
CA ALA A 276 -4.26 -20.53 21.73
C ALA A 276 -5.43 -20.95 20.82
N PRO A 277 -6.47 -20.12 20.66
CA PRO A 277 -7.57 -20.43 19.75
C PRO A 277 -7.07 -20.55 18.30
N LEU A 278 -7.87 -21.16 17.41
CA LEU A 278 -7.58 -21.15 15.97
C LEU A 278 -7.38 -19.70 15.50
N TYR A 279 -6.34 -19.46 14.70
CA TYR A 279 -5.84 -18.14 14.30
C TYR A 279 -5.26 -17.26 15.43
N GLY A 280 -5.19 -17.78 16.66
CA GLY A 280 -4.48 -17.14 17.76
C GLY A 280 -2.96 -17.30 17.65
N GLN A 281 -2.23 -16.35 18.22
CA GLN A 281 -0.77 -16.45 18.32
C GLN A 281 -0.39 -17.59 19.26
N CYS A 282 0.51 -18.46 18.79
CA CYS A 282 0.99 -19.63 19.50
C CYS A 282 2.52 -19.66 19.63
N GLY A 283 3.21 -18.56 19.33
CA GLY A 283 4.66 -18.49 19.43
C GLY A 283 5.25 -17.20 18.86
N GLY A 284 6.57 -17.08 18.98
CA GLY A 284 7.35 -15.91 18.59
C GLY A 284 8.30 -15.44 19.68
N TYR A 285 9.43 -14.87 19.29
CA TYR A 285 10.39 -14.26 20.22
C TYR A 285 9.72 -13.14 21.03
N GLY A 286 9.75 -13.27 22.36
CA GLY A 286 9.09 -12.36 23.30
C GLY A 286 7.62 -12.69 23.61
N TRP A 287 7.03 -13.73 23.00
CA TRP A 287 5.67 -14.18 23.30
C TRP A 287 5.62 -14.91 24.65
N THR A 288 4.72 -14.48 25.54
CA THR A 288 4.51 -15.07 26.87
C THR A 288 3.17 -15.81 27.00
N GLY A 289 2.38 -15.87 25.92
CA GLY A 289 1.10 -16.55 25.87
C GLY A 289 1.22 -18.05 25.53
N PRO A 290 0.10 -18.71 25.18
CA PRO A 290 0.08 -20.14 24.89
C PRO A 290 1.03 -20.49 23.74
N THR A 291 1.73 -21.62 23.86
CA THR A 291 2.65 -22.16 22.83
C THR A 291 2.09 -23.37 22.07
N THR A 292 0.89 -23.79 22.45
CA THR A 292 0.12 -24.87 21.82
C THR A 292 -1.18 -24.31 21.26
N CYS A 293 -1.77 -25.02 20.30
CA CYS A 293 -3.05 -24.66 19.70
C CYS A 293 -4.18 -25.46 20.31
N ALA A 294 -5.26 -24.79 20.70
CA ALA A 294 -6.51 -25.44 21.08
C ALA A 294 -7.15 -26.16 19.89
N GLN A 295 -6.91 -25.64 18.67
CA GLN A 295 -7.27 -26.28 17.39
C GLN A 295 -6.21 -25.95 16.34
N GLY A 296 -5.85 -26.94 15.53
CA GLY A 296 -4.85 -26.78 14.48
C GLY A 296 -3.41 -27.03 14.92
N VAL A 297 -2.46 -26.61 14.10
CA VAL A 297 -1.02 -26.72 14.31
C VAL A 297 -0.44 -25.31 14.46
N CYS A 298 0.51 -25.15 15.39
CA CYS A 298 1.22 -23.89 15.54
C CYS A 298 2.25 -23.74 14.42
N THR A 299 1.95 -22.87 13.45
CA THR A 299 2.80 -22.65 12.28
C THR A 299 3.61 -21.37 12.46
N ALA A 300 4.94 -21.50 12.44
CA ALA A 300 5.85 -20.36 12.53
C ALA A 300 5.88 -19.60 11.20
N TYR A 301 5.65 -18.29 11.26
CA TYR A 301 5.71 -17.38 10.10
C TYR A 301 6.97 -16.53 10.11
N SER A 302 7.44 -16.16 11.29
CA SER A 302 8.70 -15.46 11.49
C SER A 302 9.28 -15.81 12.85
N THR A 303 10.50 -15.34 13.12
CA THR A 303 11.15 -15.47 14.43
C THR A 303 10.30 -14.88 15.57
N PHE A 304 9.47 -13.87 15.28
CA PHE A 304 8.66 -13.14 16.27
C PHE A 304 7.19 -13.56 16.31
N TYR A 305 6.74 -14.45 15.41
CA TYR A 305 5.32 -14.79 15.31
C TYR A 305 5.05 -16.20 14.76
N ALA A 306 4.21 -16.94 15.47
CA ALA A 306 3.61 -18.20 15.05
C ALA A 306 2.10 -18.19 15.35
N GLN A 307 1.29 -18.85 14.52
CA GLN A 307 -0.16 -18.82 14.60
C GLN A 307 -0.77 -20.22 14.46
N CYS A 308 -1.89 -20.45 15.16
CA CYS A 308 -2.65 -21.70 15.03
C CYS A 308 -3.45 -21.74 13.73
N LEU A 309 -3.19 -22.76 12.90
CA LEU A 309 -3.88 -22.96 11.62
C LEU A 309 -4.39 -24.39 11.49
N LEU A 310 -5.44 -24.60 10.70
CA LEU A 310 -5.85 -25.96 10.34
C LEU A 310 -4.75 -26.61 9.47
N PRO A 311 -4.43 -27.90 9.66
CA PRO A 311 -3.57 -28.62 8.74
C PRO A 311 -4.22 -28.61 7.34
N LEU A 312 -3.42 -28.33 6.31
CA LEU A 312 -3.80 -28.48 4.90
C LEU A 312 -4.06 -29.95 4.55
#